data_AF-A0AAE5C839-F1
#
_entry.id   AF-A0AAE5C839-F1
#
_cell.length_a   1.000
_cell.length_b   1.000
_cell.length_c   1.000
_cell.angle_alpha   90.00
_cell.angle_beta   90.00
_cell.angle_gamma   90.00
#
_symmetry.space_group_name_H-M   'P 1'
#
loop_
_entity.id
_entity.type
_entity.pdbx_description
1 polymer ?
#
loop_
_entity_poly.entity_id
_entity_poly.type
_entity_poly.pdbx_seq_one_letter_code
_entity_poly.pdbx_strand_id
1 'polypeptide(L)'
;GKGVDRGAVNGVLVQKMVSGGRETIIGTAFDPSFGPLIMFGLGGIYVEALGDVVFRIHPVSDIDAEEMVRGVKGFRLLEGVRGDTGVDLEVIQETIMRVSQLVGDFPEVAELDINPFVAFEPGRESMALDARVLLSEGADDR
;
A
#
# COMPACT_ATOMS: atom_id res chain seq x y z
N GLY A 1 1.18 -26.26 37.12
CA GLY A 1 0.46 -25.23 36.36
C GLY A 1 1.32 -24.86 35.18
N LYS A 2 0.79 -24.99 33.95
CA LYS A 2 1.55 -24.72 32.73
C LYS A 2 1.91 -23.23 32.70
N GLY A 3 3.21 -22.94 32.64
CA GLY A 3 3.74 -21.60 32.47
C GLY A 3 3.36 -21.06 31.10
N VAL A 4 2.99 -19.79 31.07
CA VAL A 4 2.77 -19.02 29.85
C VAL A 4 4.08 -18.99 29.07
N ASP A 5 4.09 -19.59 27.88
CA ASP A 5 5.18 -19.46 26.91
C ASP A 5 5.19 -18.00 26.43
N ARG A 6 6.14 -17.22 26.95
CA ARG A 6 6.34 -15.83 26.53
C ARG A 6 6.99 -15.89 25.16
N GLY A 7 6.15 -15.86 24.13
CA GLY A 7 6.46 -15.94 22.69
C GLY A 7 7.93 -15.76 22.34
N ALA A 8 8.55 -16.83 21.86
CA ALA A 8 9.94 -16.84 21.42
C ALA A 8 10.17 -15.75 20.36
N VAL A 9 11.12 -14.85 20.63
CA VAL A 9 11.59 -13.87 19.65
C VAL A 9 12.49 -14.61 18.67
N ASN A 10 12.06 -14.74 17.41
CA ASN A 10 12.82 -15.44 16.37
C ASN A 10 14.03 -14.65 15.84
N GLY A 11 14.08 -13.34 16.09
CA GLY A 11 15.18 -12.47 15.67
C GLY A 11 14.81 -10.99 15.77
N VAL A 12 15.72 -10.14 15.29
CA VAL A 12 15.50 -8.69 15.15
C VAL A 12 15.85 -8.26 13.72
N LEU A 13 15.02 -7.38 13.15
CA LEU A 13 15.26 -6.75 11.86
C LEU A 13 15.89 -5.37 12.09
N VAL A 14 17.05 -5.13 11.46
CA VAL A 14 17.73 -3.83 11.50
C VAL A 14 17.61 -3.19 10.13
N GLN A 15 17.02 -2.00 10.05
CA GLN A 15 16.79 -1.25 8.82
C GLN A 15 17.33 0.17 8.94
N LYS A 16 17.56 0.81 7.78
CA LYS A 16 17.88 2.23 7.70
C LYS A 16 16.70 3.06 8.22
N MET A 17 16.98 4.05 9.05
CA MET A 17 15.96 5.02 9.47
C MET A 17 15.65 5.97 8.32
N VAL A 18 14.37 6.09 7.98
CA VAL A 18 13.86 6.98 6.94
C VAL A 18 13.14 8.15 7.61
N SER A 19 13.40 9.36 7.14
CA SER A 19 12.80 10.58 7.69
C SER A 19 12.26 11.48 6.58
N GLY A 20 11.08 12.04 6.82
CA GLY A 20 10.36 12.88 5.86
C GLY A 20 9.64 12.05 4.79
N GLY A 21 9.19 12.74 3.75
CA GLY A 21 8.37 12.14 2.68
C GLY A 21 6.89 12.13 3.05
N ARG A 22 6.06 11.76 2.08
CA ARG A 22 4.62 11.62 2.25
C ARG A 22 4.29 10.16 2.45
N GLU A 23 3.66 9.85 3.57
CA GLU A 23 3.11 8.52 3.81
C GLU A 23 1.84 8.31 2.97
N THR A 24 1.78 7.19 2.29
CA THR A 24 0.63 6.66 1.56
C THR A 24 0.41 5.20 1.95
N ILE A 25 -0.76 4.67 1.63
CA ILE A 25 -1.08 3.26 1.79
C ILE A 25 -1.40 2.70 0.42
N ILE A 26 -0.81 1.54 0.11
CA ILE A 26 -1.12 0.76 -1.09
C ILE A 26 -1.40 -0.65 -0.61
N GLY A 27 -2.56 -1.19 -0.95
CA GLY A 27 -2.90 -2.52 -0.49
C GLY A 27 -3.94 -3.19 -1.36
N THR A 28 -4.36 -4.37 -0.93
CA THR A 28 -5.39 -5.15 -1.58
C THR A 28 -6.46 -5.57 -0.59
N ALA A 29 -7.68 -5.67 -1.10
CA ALA A 29 -8.80 -6.32 -0.45
C ALA A 29 -9.36 -7.38 -1.39
N PHE A 30 -10.20 -8.27 -0.88
CA PHE A 30 -10.89 -9.27 -1.70
C PHE A 30 -12.40 -9.09 -1.59
N ASP A 31 -13.06 -8.98 -2.74
CA ASP A 31 -14.51 -9.03 -2.83
C ASP A 31 -14.95 -10.37 -3.47
N PRO A 32 -15.92 -11.10 -2.88
CA PRO A 32 -16.36 -12.38 -3.44
C PRO A 32 -16.97 -12.31 -4.85
N SER A 33 -17.49 -11.15 -5.26
CA SER A 33 -18.12 -10.95 -6.57
C SER A 33 -17.14 -10.42 -7.61
N PHE A 34 -16.18 -9.61 -7.19
CA PHE A 34 -15.26 -8.91 -8.09
C PHE A 34 -13.81 -9.43 -8.05
N GLY A 35 -13.46 -10.25 -7.07
CA GLY A 35 -12.09 -10.71 -6.86
C GLY A 35 -11.21 -9.66 -6.17
N PRO A 36 -9.90 -9.62 -6.47
CA PRO A 36 -8.98 -8.68 -5.84
C PRO A 36 -9.31 -7.23 -6.18
N LEU A 37 -9.35 -6.39 -5.15
CA LEU A 37 -9.47 -4.94 -5.22
C LEU A 37 -8.14 -4.32 -4.83
N ILE A 38 -7.68 -3.35 -5.60
CA ILE A 38 -6.49 -2.56 -5.31
C ILE A 38 -6.92 -1.26 -4.62
N MET A 39 -6.25 -0.94 -3.53
CA MET A 39 -6.51 0.23 -2.69
C MET A 39 -5.32 1.19 -2.75
N PHE A 40 -5.61 2.48 -2.88
CA PHE A 40 -4.65 3.55 -2.68
C PHE A 40 -5.23 4.63 -1.76
N GLY A 41 -4.42 5.20 -0.87
CA GLY A 41 -4.82 6.32 -0.02
C GLY A 41 -3.65 7.05 0.63
N LEU A 42 -3.94 8.16 1.30
CA LEU A 42 -2.96 8.93 2.07
C LEU A 42 -2.76 8.34 3.47
N GLY A 43 -1.51 8.02 3.84
CA GLY A 43 -1.17 7.43 5.13
C GLY A 43 -1.19 8.42 6.30
N GLY A 44 -0.84 7.91 7.49
CA GLY A 44 -0.87 8.67 8.73
C GLY A 44 -2.28 9.10 9.16
N ILE A 45 -2.40 10.30 9.73
CA ILE A 45 -3.68 10.82 10.27
C ILE A 45 -4.81 10.91 9.22
N TYR A 46 -4.47 10.91 7.94
CA TYR A 46 -5.43 11.11 6.85
C TYR A 46 -6.28 9.87 6.57
N VAL A 47 -5.72 8.65 6.70
CA VAL A 47 -6.51 7.42 6.62
C VAL A 47 -7.38 7.24 7.86
N GLU A 48 -6.83 7.46 9.06
CA GLU A 48 -7.55 7.20 10.32
C GLU A 48 -8.71 8.19 10.54
N ALA A 49 -8.56 9.46 10.16
CA ALA A 49 -9.57 10.50 10.42
C ALA A 49 -10.52 10.75 9.23
N LEU A 50 -10.09 10.51 7.98
CA LEU A 50 -10.85 10.91 6.79
C LEU A 50 -11.27 9.75 5.87
N GLY A 51 -10.71 8.54 6.07
CA GLY A 51 -10.96 7.39 5.21
C GLY A 51 -10.67 7.71 3.73
N ASP A 52 -9.60 8.44 3.46
CA ASP A 52 -9.29 8.95 2.12
C ASP A 52 -8.60 7.89 1.25
N VAL A 53 -9.40 6.97 0.75
CA VAL A 53 -8.97 5.82 -0.06
C VAL A 53 -9.80 5.70 -1.33
N VAL A 54 -9.17 5.19 -2.39
CA VAL A 54 -9.79 4.85 -3.67
C VAL A 54 -9.53 3.37 -3.98
N PHE A 55 -10.53 2.71 -4.55
CA PHE A 55 -10.45 1.33 -4.98
C PHE A 55 -10.58 1.18 -6.50
N ARG A 56 -9.91 0.18 -7.06
CA ARG A 56 -10.12 -0.35 -8.42
C ARG A 56 -10.08 -1.87 -8.38
N ILE A 57 -10.80 -2.51 -9.29
CA ILE A 57 -10.75 -3.97 -9.45
C ILE A 57 -9.44 -4.31 -10.18
N HIS A 58 -8.75 -5.36 -9.75
CA HIS A 58 -7.64 -5.92 -10.52
C HIS A 58 -8.16 -6.52 -11.86
N PRO A 59 -7.47 -6.32 -13.01
CA PRO A 59 -6.20 -5.62 -13.19
C PRO A 59 -6.34 -4.10 -13.29
N VAL A 60 -5.32 -3.38 -12.82
CA VAL A 60 -5.25 -1.92 -12.85
C VAL A 60 -4.34 -1.48 -13.99
N SER A 61 -4.88 -0.68 -14.92
CA SER A 61 -4.10 -0.04 -15.98
C SER A 61 -3.34 1.21 -15.49
N ASP A 62 -2.50 1.77 -16.35
CA ASP A 62 -1.84 3.05 -16.13
C ASP A 62 -2.85 4.20 -15.96
N ILE A 63 -3.91 4.21 -16.78
CA ILE A 63 -5.02 5.18 -16.66
C ILE A 63 -5.74 5.01 -15.32
N ASP A 64 -6.04 3.77 -14.92
CA ASP A 64 -6.69 3.49 -13.63
C ASP A 64 -5.81 3.96 -12.46
N ALA A 65 -4.50 3.69 -12.51
CA ALA A 65 -3.57 4.09 -11.48
C ALA A 65 -3.47 5.62 -11.37
N GLU A 66 -3.41 6.34 -12.48
CA GLU A 66 -3.45 7.80 -12.48
C GLU A 66 -4.76 8.31 -11.84
N GLU A 67 -5.90 7.75 -12.24
CA GLU A 67 -7.20 8.13 -11.68
C GLU A 67 -7.32 7.82 -10.19
N MET A 68 -6.79 6.68 -9.73
CA MET A 68 -6.75 6.32 -8.31
C MET A 68 -5.98 7.36 -7.50
N VAL A 69 -4.80 7.74 -7.98
CA VAL A 69 -3.94 8.71 -7.30
C VAL A 69 -4.59 10.10 -7.27
N ARG A 70 -5.20 10.53 -8.38
CA ARG A 70 -5.94 11.80 -8.45
C ARG A 70 -7.25 11.80 -7.68
N GLY A 71 -7.83 10.62 -7.45
CA GLY A 71 -9.15 10.43 -6.86
C GLY A 71 -9.19 10.59 -5.34
N VAL A 72 -8.05 10.57 -4.65
CA VAL A 72 -8.00 10.83 -3.21
C VAL A 72 -8.32 12.30 -2.94
N LYS A 73 -9.15 12.59 -1.94
CA LYS A 73 -9.58 13.94 -1.55
C LYS A 73 -8.39 14.85 -1.22
N GLY A 74 -7.33 14.26 -0.65
CA GLY A 74 -6.09 14.93 -0.31
C GLY A 74 -5.07 14.99 -1.45
N PHE A 75 -5.43 14.77 -2.71
CA PHE A 75 -4.50 14.75 -3.85
C PHE A 75 -3.56 15.98 -3.90
N ARG A 76 -4.05 17.16 -3.50
CA ARG A 76 -3.25 18.39 -3.39
C ARG A 76 -2.02 18.26 -2.47
N LEU A 77 -2.05 17.36 -1.49
CA LEU A 77 -0.91 17.08 -0.62
C LEU A 77 0.18 16.28 -1.33
N LEU A 78 -0.19 15.49 -2.34
CA LEU A 78 0.74 14.78 -3.23
C LEU A 78 1.36 15.75 -4.24
N GLU A 79 0.58 16.70 -4.77
CA GLU A 79 1.10 17.77 -5.66
C GLU A 79 1.99 18.80 -4.94
N GLY A 80 2.04 18.77 -3.61
CA GLY A 80 2.71 19.76 -2.79
C GLY A 80 1.82 20.95 -2.44
N VAL A 81 2.01 21.48 -1.24
CA VAL A 81 1.30 22.67 -0.74
C VAL A 81 2.31 23.68 -0.19
N ARG A 82 2.03 24.98 -0.38
CA ARG A 82 2.81 26.09 0.21
C ARG A 82 4.31 26.05 -0.11
N GLY A 83 4.66 25.80 -1.38
CA GLY A 83 6.05 25.80 -1.85
C GLY A 83 6.77 24.45 -1.73
N ASP A 84 6.10 23.43 -1.21
CA ASP A 84 6.51 22.03 -1.33
C ASP A 84 6.45 21.59 -2.81
N THR A 85 7.44 20.83 -3.26
CA THR A 85 7.55 20.33 -4.65
C THR A 85 6.57 19.20 -4.94
N GLY A 86 6.02 18.56 -3.90
CA GLY A 86 5.18 17.38 -4.04
C GLY A 86 6.02 16.11 -4.18
N VAL A 87 5.34 14.99 -4.42
CA VAL A 87 5.96 13.68 -4.55
C VAL A 87 6.02 13.22 -6.01
N ASP A 88 6.87 12.25 -6.27
CA ASP A 88 6.87 11.49 -7.51
C ASP A 88 5.54 10.70 -7.61
N LEU A 89 4.65 11.14 -8.49
CA LEU A 89 3.36 10.47 -8.69
C LEU A 89 3.52 9.19 -9.53
N GLU A 90 4.52 9.15 -10.42
CA GLU A 90 4.76 8.02 -11.31
C GLU A 90 5.20 6.80 -10.50
N VAL A 91 6.04 6.97 -9.47
CA VAL A 91 6.45 5.86 -8.61
C VAL A 91 5.29 5.28 -7.80
N ILE A 92 4.31 6.11 -7.42
CA ILE A 92 3.09 5.64 -6.74
C ILE A 92 2.25 4.83 -7.71
N GLN A 93 2.00 5.35 -8.92
CA GLN A 93 1.22 4.68 -9.96
C GLN A 93 1.84 3.34 -10.34
N GLU A 94 3.16 3.30 -10.56
CA GLU A 94 3.89 2.06 -10.83
C GLU A 94 3.75 1.08 -9.66
N THR A 95 3.87 1.53 -8.41
CA THR A 95 3.70 0.65 -7.25
C THR A 95 2.28 0.06 -7.17
N ILE A 96 1.25 0.85 -7.45
CA ILE A 96 -0.15 0.37 -7.53
C ILE A 96 -0.29 -0.70 -8.62
N MET A 97 0.24 -0.47 -9.81
CA MET A 97 0.19 -1.44 -10.91
C MET A 97 0.97 -2.72 -10.57
N ARG A 98 2.12 -2.62 -9.89
CA ARG A 98 2.91 -3.77 -9.44
C ARG A 98 2.20 -4.58 -8.38
N VAL A 99 1.53 -3.93 -7.43
CA VAL A 99 0.69 -4.63 -6.44
C VAL A 99 -0.47 -5.33 -7.14
N SER A 100 -1.09 -4.68 -8.12
CA SER A 100 -2.12 -5.29 -8.96
C SER A 100 -1.60 -6.53 -9.68
N GLN A 101 -0.46 -6.43 -10.35
CA GLN A 101 0.17 -7.56 -11.00
C GLN A 101 0.46 -8.70 -9.99
N LEU A 102 1.05 -8.39 -8.83
CA LEU A 102 1.44 -9.38 -7.83
C LEU A 102 0.25 -10.23 -7.37
N VAL A 103 -0.90 -9.63 -7.06
CA VAL A 103 -2.07 -10.41 -6.61
C VAL A 103 -2.75 -11.20 -7.73
N GLY A 104 -2.53 -10.82 -9.00
CA GLY A 104 -2.92 -11.63 -10.15
C GLY A 104 -1.98 -12.82 -10.37
N ASP A 105 -0.68 -12.60 -10.19
CA ASP A 105 0.37 -13.61 -10.40
C ASP A 105 0.41 -14.66 -9.26
N PHE A 106 -0.01 -14.28 -8.05
CA PHE A 106 0.00 -15.13 -6.85
C PHE A 106 -1.38 -15.20 -6.17
N PRO A 107 -2.31 -16.07 -6.64
CA PRO A 107 -3.66 -16.20 -6.09
C PRO A 107 -3.73 -16.63 -4.62
N GLU A 108 -2.64 -17.16 -4.06
CA GLU A 108 -2.50 -17.45 -2.65
C GLU A 108 -2.46 -16.21 -1.78
N VAL A 109 -2.12 -15.03 -2.32
CA VAL A 109 -2.13 -13.76 -1.59
C VAL A 109 -3.58 -13.33 -1.34
N ALA A 110 -4.02 -13.49 -0.09
CA ALA A 110 -5.36 -13.10 0.36
C ALA A 110 -5.47 -11.59 0.67
N GLU A 111 -4.40 -11.02 1.24
CA GLU A 111 -4.30 -9.60 1.58
C GLU A 111 -2.83 -9.17 1.42
N LEU A 112 -2.62 -7.99 0.87
CA LEU A 112 -1.34 -7.30 0.87
C LEU A 112 -1.57 -5.87 1.35
N ASP A 113 -0.79 -5.42 2.34
CA ASP A 113 -0.90 -4.08 2.91
C ASP A 113 0.50 -3.47 3.03
N ILE A 114 0.76 -2.41 2.25
CA ILE A 114 1.97 -1.59 2.35
C ILE A 114 1.58 -0.31 3.09
N ASN A 115 1.96 -0.24 4.37
CA ASN A 115 1.60 0.87 5.24
C ASN A 115 2.70 1.15 6.30
N PRO A 116 3.54 2.18 6.13
CA PRO A 116 3.48 3.18 5.06
C PRO A 116 4.32 2.79 3.83
N PHE A 117 3.82 3.16 2.65
CA PHE A 117 4.67 3.50 1.51
C PHE A 117 5.02 4.99 1.62
N VAL A 118 6.32 5.33 1.61
CA VAL A 118 6.77 6.71 1.70
C VAL A 118 7.20 7.20 0.33
N ALA A 119 6.46 8.18 -0.19
CA ALA A 119 6.73 8.87 -1.44
C ALA A 119 7.55 10.14 -1.20
N PHE A 120 8.61 10.32 -1.97
CA PHE A 120 9.46 11.49 -1.98
C PHE A 120 9.34 12.27 -3.28
N GLU A 121 9.93 13.46 -3.32
CA GLU A 121 10.05 14.28 -4.53
C GLU A 121 10.74 13.53 -5.69
N PRO A 122 10.42 13.87 -6.96
CA PRO A 122 11.07 13.26 -8.12
C PRO A 122 12.60 13.27 -8.02
N GLY A 123 13.21 12.11 -8.28
CA GLY A 123 14.66 11.92 -8.18
C GLY A 123 15.15 11.46 -6.80
N ARG A 124 14.28 11.39 -5.79
CA ARG A 124 14.56 10.73 -4.51
C ARG A 124 13.79 9.41 -4.42
N GLU A 125 14.49 8.37 -3.97
CA GLU A 125 13.92 7.02 -3.88
C GLU A 125 12.77 6.96 -2.86
N SER A 126 11.60 6.52 -3.34
CA SER A 126 10.40 6.20 -2.56
C SER A 126 10.38 4.71 -2.20
N MET A 127 9.77 4.34 -1.07
CA MET A 127 9.91 2.97 -0.54
C MET A 127 8.78 2.55 0.40
N ALA A 128 8.51 1.25 0.44
CA ALA A 128 7.73 0.60 1.50
C ALA A 128 8.56 0.53 2.78
N LEU A 129 8.07 1.08 3.90
CA LEU A 129 8.72 0.94 5.21
C LEU A 129 8.21 -0.29 5.97
N ASP A 130 6.95 -0.66 5.76
CA ASP A 130 6.36 -1.87 6.27
C ASP A 130 5.45 -2.50 5.23
N ALA A 131 5.34 -3.82 5.27
CA ALA A 131 4.47 -4.59 4.40
C ALA A 131 3.99 -5.85 5.13
N ARG A 132 2.68 -6.09 5.09
CA ARG A 132 2.06 -7.33 5.57
C ARG A 132 1.44 -8.07 4.39
N VAL A 133 1.66 -9.37 4.35
CA VAL A 133 1.01 -10.26 3.39
C VAL A 133 0.31 -11.38 4.15
N LEU A 134 -0.98 -11.55 3.91
CA LEU A 134 -1.75 -12.70 4.36
C LEU A 134 -1.88 -13.67 3.20
N LEU A 135 -1.54 -14.93 3.46
CA LEU A 135 -1.76 -16.01 2.51
C LEU A 135 -3.05 -16.75 2.85
N SER A 136 -3.82 -17.10 1.84
CA SER A 136 -4.89 -18.08 1.97
C SER A 136 -4.28 -19.48 2.06
N GLU A 137 -4.85 -20.34 2.89
CA GLU A 137 -4.58 -21.77 2.81
C GLU A 137 -5.06 -22.25 1.42
N GLY A 138 -4.21 -23.00 0.72
CA GLY A 138 -4.22 -23.14 -0.75
C GLY A 138 -5.49 -23.70 -1.39
N ALA A 139 -5.48 -23.69 -2.73
CA ALA A 139 -6.56 -24.01 -3.67
C ALA A 139 -7.19 -25.45 -3.62
N ASP A 140 -7.07 -26.19 -2.52
CA ASP A 140 -7.71 -27.50 -2.35
C ASP A 140 -9.10 -27.42 -1.67
N ASP A 141 -9.48 -26.22 -1.18
CA ASP A 141 -10.74 -25.99 -0.43
C ASP A 141 -11.66 -24.91 -1.05
N ARG A 142 -11.49 -24.55 -2.34
CA ARG A 142 -12.45 -23.71 -3.09
C ARG A 142 -13.17 -24.48 -4.19
#